data_AF-A0A3C0VET5-F1
#
_entry.id   AF-A0A3C0VET5-F1
#
_cell.length_a   1.000
_cell.length_b   1.000
_cell.length_c   1.000
_cell.angle_alpha   90.00
_cell.angle_beta   90.00
_cell.angle_gamma   90.00
#
_symmetry.space_group_name_H-M   'P 1'
#
loop_
_entity.id
_entity.type
_entity.pdbx_description
1 polymer ?
#
loop_
_entity_poly.entity_id
_entity_poly.type
_entity_poly.pdbx_seq_one_letter_code
_entity_poly.pdbx_strand_id
1 'polypeptide(L)'
;MFIGVPSVAIVCMLGYIIHRDLLQAPPPEPPPPPPDPSAIVKEADALYHSALKDRAAALAKAKEDKDPSFEFDSAIKKLKQAKTLYQGIIDQIMEANGGQLPDDYRGYESKRNEIQRALGDTAKMKNF
;
A
#
# COMPACT_ATOMS: atom_id res chain seq x y z
N MET A 1 -35.01 60.41 -27.28
CA MET A 1 -35.21 60.64 -25.83
C MET A 1 -35.67 59.31 -25.24
N PHE A 2 -34.88 58.75 -24.30
CA PHE A 2 -35.05 57.47 -23.55
C PHE A 2 -35.09 56.18 -24.40
N ILE A 3 -34.01 55.39 -24.52
CA ILE A 3 -33.31 54.53 -23.53
C ILE A 3 -34.26 53.47 -22.95
N GLY A 4 -34.01 52.17 -23.23
CA GLY A 4 -34.70 51.12 -22.47
C GLY A 4 -34.63 49.68 -22.99
N VAL A 5 -33.44 49.09 -23.01
CA VAL A 5 -33.19 47.65 -22.74
C VAL A 5 -33.76 46.59 -23.72
N PRO A 6 -32.85 45.91 -24.45
CA PRO A 6 -32.91 44.44 -24.50
C PRO A 6 -31.63 43.78 -23.95
N SER A 7 -30.70 44.55 -23.39
CA SER A 7 -29.42 44.00 -22.89
C SER A 7 -29.54 43.20 -21.59
N VAL A 8 -30.57 43.42 -20.76
CA VAL A 8 -30.68 42.69 -19.47
C VAL A 8 -31.17 41.25 -19.68
N ALA A 9 -32.06 41.01 -20.64
CA ALA A 9 -32.57 39.67 -20.92
C ALA A 9 -31.49 38.72 -21.47
N ILE A 10 -30.58 39.25 -22.29
CA ILE A 10 -29.48 38.47 -22.88
C ILE A 10 -28.42 38.12 -21.82
N VAL A 11 -28.12 39.04 -20.89
CA VAL A 11 -27.16 38.79 -19.81
C VAL A 11 -27.69 37.78 -18.78
N CYS A 12 -28.99 37.79 -18.47
CA CYS A 12 -29.58 36.78 -17.57
C CYS A 12 -29.62 35.38 -18.21
N MET A 13 -29.92 35.26 -19.51
CA MET A 13 -29.91 33.98 -20.22
C MET A 13 -28.49 33.41 -20.37
N LEU A 14 -27.49 34.23 -20.70
CA LEU A 14 -26.08 33.81 -20.76
C LEU A 14 -25.54 33.43 -19.37
N GLY A 15 -25.88 34.19 -18.33
CA GLY A 15 -25.49 33.87 -16.96
C GLY A 15 -26.05 32.53 -16.46
N TYR A 16 -27.28 32.18 -16.84
CA TYR A 16 -27.92 30.92 -16.46
C TYR A 16 -27.29 29.69 -17.14
N ILE A 17 -26.86 29.82 -18.40
CA ILE A 17 -26.19 28.75 -19.14
C ILE A 17 -24.77 28.53 -18.59
N ILE A 18 -24.04 29.60 -18.27
CA ILE A 18 -22.68 29.51 -17.72
C ILE A 18 -22.69 28.91 -16.29
N HIS A 19 -23.67 29.25 -15.45
CA HIS A 19 -23.80 28.65 -14.12
C HIS A 19 -24.15 27.16 -14.15
N ARG A 20 -24.87 26.70 -15.18
CA ARG A 20 -25.25 25.28 -15.28
C ARG A 20 -24.10 24.40 -15.80
N ASP A 21 -23.20 24.96 -16.61
CA ASP A 21 -22.03 24.26 -17.14
C ASP A 21 -20.88 24.17 -16.11
N LEU A 22 -20.72 25.20 -15.26
CA LEU A 22 -19.71 25.20 -14.17
C LEU A 22 -20.07 24.32 -12.97
N LEU A 23 -21.29 23.78 -12.91
CA LEU A 23 -21.76 22.87 -11.87
C LEU A 23 -21.62 21.38 -12.23
N GLN A 24 -21.10 21.06 -13.42
CA GLN A 24 -20.58 19.71 -13.63
C GLN A 24 -19.31 19.58 -12.82
N ALA A 25 -19.47 19.03 -11.62
CA ALA A 25 -18.35 18.46 -10.88
C ALA A 25 -17.50 17.67 -11.89
N PRO A 26 -16.17 17.84 -11.89
CA PRO A 26 -15.31 17.03 -12.75
C PRO A 26 -15.75 15.57 -12.56
N PRO A 27 -15.87 14.79 -13.65
CA PRO A 27 -16.18 13.37 -13.51
C PRO A 27 -15.25 12.83 -12.42
N PRO A 28 -15.77 12.10 -11.42
CA PRO A 28 -14.93 11.59 -10.34
C PRO A 28 -13.73 10.92 -11.01
N GLU A 29 -12.53 11.35 -10.62
CA GLU A 29 -11.30 10.77 -11.17
C GLU A 29 -11.47 9.25 -11.13
N PRO A 30 -11.23 8.54 -12.25
CA PRO A 30 -11.31 7.09 -12.23
C PRO A 30 -10.47 6.61 -11.05
N PRO A 31 -11.00 5.70 -10.21
CA PRO A 31 -10.26 5.22 -9.04
C PRO A 31 -8.86 4.84 -9.51
N PRO A 32 -7.81 5.21 -8.75
CA PRO A 32 -6.44 4.89 -9.14
C PRO A 32 -6.40 3.41 -9.50
N PRO A 33 -5.83 3.04 -10.66
CA PRO A 33 -5.77 1.65 -11.06
C PRO A 33 -5.19 0.87 -9.88
N PRO A 34 -5.78 -0.29 -9.52
CA PRO A 34 -5.29 -1.07 -8.41
C PRO A 34 -3.78 -1.28 -8.61
N PRO A 35 -2.96 -1.01 -7.58
CA PRO A 35 -1.52 -1.11 -7.71
C PRO A 35 -1.18 -2.51 -8.21
N ASP A 36 -0.34 -2.58 -9.25
CA ASP A 36 0.04 -3.84 -9.86
C ASP A 36 0.59 -4.76 -8.76
N PRO A 37 -0.05 -5.93 -8.49
CA PRO A 37 0.37 -6.81 -7.42
C PRO A 37 1.84 -7.22 -7.57
N SER A 38 2.38 -7.23 -8.80
CA SER A 38 3.80 -7.52 -9.05
C SER A 38 4.75 -6.49 -8.46
N ALA A 39 4.38 -5.21 -8.41
CA ALA A 39 5.20 -4.16 -7.82
C ALA A 39 5.24 -4.28 -6.29
N ILE A 40 4.07 -4.53 -5.68
CA ILE A 40 3.95 -4.73 -4.23
C ILE A 40 4.69 -6.00 -3.81
N VAL A 41 4.59 -7.09 -4.58
CA VAL A 41 5.33 -8.34 -4.31
C VAL A 41 6.84 -8.09 -4.33
N LYS A 42 7.36 -7.36 -5.33
CA LYS A 42 8.79 -7.01 -5.39
C LYS A 42 9.24 -6.20 -4.19
N GLU A 43 8.43 -5.23 -3.75
CA GLU A 43 8.72 -4.44 -2.55
C GLU A 43 8.73 -5.31 -1.29
N ALA A 44 7.73 -6.18 -1.14
CA ALA A 44 7.63 -7.09 0.00
C ALA A 44 8.81 -8.07 0.05
N ASP A 45 9.24 -8.61 -1.08
CA ASP A 45 10.42 -9.47 -1.18
C ASP A 45 11.71 -8.71 -0.88
N ALA A 46 11.85 -7.47 -1.37
CA ALA A 46 13.01 -6.63 -1.06
C ALA A 46 13.10 -6.35 0.44
N LEU A 47 11.98 -6.05 1.09
CA LEU A 47 11.89 -5.88 2.55
C LEU A 47 12.25 -7.17 3.29
N TYR A 48 11.73 -8.32 2.84
CA TYR A 48 12.04 -9.61 3.42
C TYR A 48 13.54 -9.93 3.34
N HIS A 49 14.14 -9.81 2.15
CA HIS A 49 15.57 -10.06 1.97
C HIS A 49 16.44 -9.06 2.75
N SER A 50 16.05 -7.79 2.79
CA SER A 50 16.72 -6.78 3.61
C SER A 50 16.68 -7.15 5.09
N ALA A 51 15.53 -7.62 5.59
CA ALA A 51 15.40 -8.07 6.97
C ALA A 51 16.27 -9.30 7.29
N LEU A 52 16.42 -10.24 6.37
CA LEU A 52 17.32 -11.39 6.55
C LEU A 52 18.78 -10.96 6.65
N LYS A 53 19.19 -9.94 5.89
CA LYS A 53 20.53 -9.35 6.00
C LYS A 53 20.74 -8.68 7.36
N ASP A 54 19.79 -7.88 7.81
CA ASP A 54 19.84 -7.24 9.13
C ASP A 54 19.91 -8.29 10.24
N ARG A 55 19.10 -9.35 10.15
CA ARG A 55 19.15 -10.47 11.10
C ARG A 55 20.53 -11.15 11.11
N ALA A 56 21.13 -11.38 9.95
CA ALA A 56 22.48 -11.95 9.87
C ALA A 56 23.53 -11.02 10.49
N ALA A 57 23.42 -9.70 10.26
CA ALA A 57 24.28 -8.70 10.89
C ALA A 57 24.11 -8.65 12.42
N ALA A 58 22.88 -8.76 12.91
CA ALA A 58 22.58 -8.85 14.34
C ALA A 58 23.26 -10.08 14.97
N LEU A 59 23.15 -11.24 14.32
CA LEU A 59 23.79 -12.48 14.77
C LEU A 59 25.32 -12.38 14.74
N ALA A 60 25.90 -11.67 13.76
CA ALA A 60 27.34 -11.45 13.71
C ALA A 60 27.80 -10.55 14.87
N LYS A 61 27.08 -9.46 15.15
CA LYS A 61 27.36 -8.58 16.29
C LYS A 61 27.25 -9.29 17.63
N ALA A 62 26.19 -10.10 17.81
CA ALA A 62 26.00 -10.90 19.02
C ALA A 62 27.18 -11.85 19.28
N LYS A 63 27.77 -12.44 18.23
CA LYS A 63 28.97 -13.29 18.34
C LYS A 63 30.24 -12.53 18.71
N GLU A 64 30.28 -11.22 18.46
CA GLU A 64 31.37 -10.34 18.84
C GLU A 64 31.12 -9.65 20.19
N ASP A 65 30.14 -10.11 20.98
CA ASP A 65 29.69 -9.52 22.24
C ASP A 65 29.29 -8.02 22.10
N LYS A 66 28.91 -7.61 20.89
CA LYS A 66 28.39 -6.26 20.60
C LYS A 66 26.88 -6.25 20.67
N ASP A 67 26.31 -5.10 21.05
CA ASP A 67 24.85 -4.91 21.08
C ASP A 67 24.23 -5.08 19.67
N PRO A 68 23.38 -6.12 19.47
CA PRO A 68 22.73 -6.40 18.19
C PRO A 68 21.30 -5.84 18.12
N SER A 69 20.84 -5.11 19.15
CA SER A 69 19.44 -4.72 19.33
C SER A 69 18.89 -3.92 18.16
N PHE A 70 19.68 -2.98 17.63
CA PHE A 70 19.28 -2.14 16.50
C PHE A 70 19.00 -2.96 15.23
N GLU A 71 19.90 -3.88 14.88
CA GLU A 71 19.74 -4.74 13.71
C GLU A 71 18.56 -5.70 13.87
N PHE A 72 18.36 -6.27 15.07
CA PHE A 72 17.19 -7.10 15.34
C PHE A 72 15.88 -6.30 15.23
N ASP A 73 15.82 -5.07 15.76
CA ASP A 73 14.65 -4.22 15.65
C ASP A 73 14.36 -3.79 14.21
N SER A 74 15.42 -3.48 13.45
CA SER A 74 15.32 -3.19 12.03
C SER A 74 14.79 -4.39 11.24
N ALA A 75 15.32 -5.60 11.49
CA ALA A 75 14.85 -6.83 10.87
C ALA A 75 13.37 -7.10 11.21
N ILE A 76 12.98 -6.99 12.48
CA ILE A 76 11.60 -7.17 12.94
C ILE A 76 10.66 -6.17 12.24
N LYS A 77 11.05 -4.90 12.16
CA LYS A 77 10.26 -3.85 11.49
C LYS A 77 10.04 -4.19 10.02
N LYS A 78 11.11 -4.54 9.29
CA LYS A 78 11.03 -4.91 7.87
C LYS A 78 10.21 -6.17 7.62
N LEU A 79 10.34 -7.20 8.47
CA LEU A 79 9.51 -8.41 8.41
C LEU A 79 8.02 -8.11 8.63
N LYS A 80 7.69 -7.23 9.59
CA LYS A 80 6.31 -6.78 9.80
C LYS A 80 5.76 -6.08 8.56
N GLN A 81 6.54 -5.17 7.96
CA GLN A 81 6.14 -4.47 6.73
C GLN A 81 5.91 -5.45 5.57
N ALA A 82 6.86 -6.36 5.32
CA ALA A 82 6.72 -7.38 4.27
C ALA A 82 5.46 -8.25 4.48
N LYS A 83 5.20 -8.67 5.72
CA LYS A 83 3.98 -9.43 6.06
C LYS A 83 2.71 -8.64 5.75
N THR A 84 2.66 -7.37 6.13
CA THR A 84 1.48 -6.51 5.88
C THR A 84 1.23 -6.34 4.39
N LEU A 85 2.29 -6.18 3.58
CA LEU A 85 2.15 -6.09 2.12
C LEU A 85 1.59 -7.38 1.52
N TYR A 86 2.13 -8.55 1.91
CA TYR A 86 1.59 -9.84 1.46
C TYR A 86 0.16 -10.08 1.92
N GLN A 87 -0.20 -9.67 3.14
CA GLN A 87 -1.58 -9.74 3.60
C GLN A 87 -2.49 -8.83 2.76
N GLY A 88 -2.08 -7.59 2.47
CA GLY A 88 -2.83 -6.69 1.61
C GLY A 88 -3.03 -7.22 0.18
N ILE A 89 -2.01 -7.87 -0.39
CA ILE A 89 -2.14 -8.55 -1.70
C ILE A 89 -3.19 -9.67 -1.63
N ILE A 90 -3.13 -10.52 -0.59
CA ILE A 90 -4.10 -11.60 -0.39
C ILE A 90 -5.51 -11.03 -0.24
N ASP A 91 -5.68 -9.99 0.58
CA ASP A 91 -6.97 -9.36 0.82
C ASP A 91 -7.56 -8.77 -0.47
N GLN A 92 -6.75 -8.09 -1.29
CA GLN A 92 -7.17 -7.55 -2.59
C GLN A 92 -7.61 -8.66 -3.56
N ILE A 93 -6.87 -9.77 -3.59
CA ILE A 93 -7.22 -10.92 -4.44
C ILE A 93 -8.51 -11.55 -3.94
N MET A 94 -8.67 -11.73 -2.64
CA MET A 94 -9.90 -12.25 -2.05
C MET A 94 -11.08 -11.33 -2.35
N GLU A 95 -10.93 -10.01 -2.22
CA GLU A 95 -11.96 -9.02 -2.54
C GLU A 95 -12.39 -9.12 -4.02
N ALA A 96 -11.43 -9.28 -4.93
CA ALA A 96 -11.71 -9.47 -6.36
C ALA A 96 -12.35 -10.84 -6.70
N ASN A 97 -12.24 -11.84 -5.82
CA ASN A 97 -12.70 -13.22 -6.05
C ASN A 97 -13.80 -13.64 -5.07
N GLY A 98 -14.62 -12.69 -4.60
CA GLY A 98 -15.80 -13.00 -3.78
C GLY A 98 -15.46 -13.55 -2.38
N GLY A 99 -14.33 -13.14 -1.82
CA GLY A 99 -13.84 -13.54 -0.50
C GLY A 99 -13.07 -14.85 -0.48
N GLN A 100 -12.75 -15.45 -1.63
CA GLN A 100 -11.94 -16.66 -1.73
C GLN A 100 -10.58 -16.35 -2.32
N LEU A 101 -9.53 -16.96 -1.78
CA LEU A 101 -8.20 -16.91 -2.37
C LEU A 101 -8.10 -18.05 -3.40
N PRO A 102 -7.98 -17.75 -4.71
CA PRO A 102 -7.84 -18.80 -5.72
C PRO A 102 -6.54 -19.58 -5.52
N ASP A 103 -6.55 -20.86 -5.94
CA ASP A 103 -5.42 -21.79 -5.72
C ASP A 103 -4.09 -21.28 -6.30
N ASP A 104 -4.15 -20.59 -7.44
CA ASP A 104 -2.98 -19.98 -8.11
C ASP A 104 -2.27 -18.93 -7.24
N TYR A 105 -2.97 -18.36 -6.26
CA TYR A 105 -2.47 -17.32 -5.37
C TYR A 105 -2.10 -17.83 -3.97
N ARG A 106 -2.22 -19.14 -3.70
CA ARG A 106 -1.75 -19.75 -2.44
C ARG A 106 -0.25 -19.56 -2.20
N GLY A 107 0.53 -19.31 -3.25
CA GLY A 107 1.94 -18.93 -3.12
C GLY A 107 2.16 -17.73 -2.21
N TYR A 108 1.27 -16.72 -2.29
CA TYR A 108 1.34 -15.53 -1.42
C TYR A 108 1.02 -15.86 0.03
N GLU A 109 0.10 -16.80 0.28
CA GLU A 109 -0.20 -17.26 1.63
C GLU A 109 1.00 -18.00 2.24
N SER A 110 1.62 -18.89 1.47
CA SER A 110 2.85 -19.59 1.87
C SER A 110 3.96 -18.59 2.22
N LYS A 111 4.14 -17.56 1.40
CA LYS A 111 5.13 -16.50 1.61
C LYS A 111 4.86 -15.67 2.86
N ARG A 112 3.60 -15.26 3.09
CA ARG A 112 3.18 -14.59 4.33
C ARG A 112 3.49 -15.45 5.55
N ASN A 113 3.23 -16.75 5.49
CA ASN A 113 3.48 -17.68 6.59
C ASN A 113 4.99 -17.88 6.84
N GLU A 114 5.80 -17.92 5.78
CA GLU A 114 7.27 -17.92 5.86
C GLU A 114 7.79 -16.67 6.59
N ILE A 115 7.30 -15.49 6.20
CA ILE A 115 7.66 -14.21 6.84
C ILE A 115 7.24 -14.20 8.31
N GLN A 116 6.05 -14.71 8.63
CA GLN A 116 5.56 -14.80 10.01
C GLN A 116 6.46 -15.69 10.88
N ARG A 117 6.95 -16.81 10.35
CA ARG A 117 7.91 -17.67 11.07
C ARG A 117 9.22 -16.94 11.30
N ALA A 118 9.78 -16.32 10.25
CA ALA A 118 11.00 -15.53 10.36
C ALA A 118 10.88 -14.39 11.38
N LEU A 119 9.72 -13.73 11.44
CA LEU A 119 9.42 -12.69 12.44
C LEU A 119 9.45 -13.25 13.86
N GLY A 120 8.79 -14.39 14.09
CA GLY A 120 8.80 -15.08 15.38
C GLY A 120 10.19 -15.50 15.81
N ASP A 121 10.99 -16.06 14.90
CA ASP A 121 12.35 -16.50 15.17
C ASP A 121 13.27 -15.31 15.48
N THR A 122 13.17 -14.23 14.72
CA THR A 122 13.96 -13.01 14.93
C THR A 122 13.61 -12.34 16.26
N ALA A 123 12.32 -12.28 16.60
CA ALA A 123 11.87 -11.75 17.89
C ALA A 123 12.35 -12.60 19.07
N LYS A 124 12.36 -13.94 18.94
CA LYS A 124 12.95 -14.81 19.96
C LYS A 124 14.44 -14.52 20.13
N MET A 125 15.19 -14.46 19.04
CA MET A 125 16.64 -14.19 19.05
C MET A 125 17.00 -12.86 19.72
N LYS A 126 16.20 -11.81 19.55
CA LYS A 126 16.42 -10.52 20.21
C LYS A 126 16.34 -10.63 21.75
N ASN A 127 15.53 -11.54 22.28
CA ASN A 127 15.28 -11.67 23.72
C ASN A 127 16.21 -12.69 24.42
N PHE A 128 17.19 -13.24 23.69
CA PHE A 128 18.27 -14.08 24.24
C PHE A 128 19.53 -13.24 24.44
#